data_AF-A0A1J4U9V4-F1
#
_entry.id   AF-A0A1J4U9V4-F1
#
_cell.length_a   1.000
_cell.length_b   1.000
_cell.length_c   1.000
_cell.angle_alpha   90.00
_cell.angle_beta   90.00
_cell.angle_gamma   90.00
#
_symmetry.space_group_name_H-M   'P 1'
#
loop_
_entity.id
_entity.type
_entity.pdbx_description
1 polymer ?
#
loop_
_entity_poly.entity_id
_entity_poly.type
_entity_poly.pdbx_seq_one_letter_code
_entity_poly.pdbx_strand_id
1 'polypeptide(L)'
;MPHRNQTIGGLIKIVESYDKKADFDIIRLAYDFANEAHKDQTRRSGEPYITHPLAAAYILANMSIDPVIIVATLLHDVPEDTSRTLEEIKENFGTEIYTLVKGITKLGKLKYRGVERYIENLRKMFIAMAEDVRVMIMKFADRIHNLTTLDALPPQKRYRIALESLEIYAPIANRLGMDEMKGQLEDLSFKFVYPKEYERVKKMRDEKLQGKEKYFKHVIDITKKELDNSNISIISIQGRNKKLYSLYKKLLNKNNEVARIYDIIAIRIIVDNIAKCYATLGILHSVWKPIKGRIKDYIAQPKPNGYQSLHTTVFAEGGEAVEFQIRTLEMDEDAEYGIAAHWHYDEQGNKRPTKEIKWVQELAKIQKDILNKLSDLEEMKIDFLQTRIFVLTPKGDVIDLPEKATPVDFAFHIHSDIGNKCTGVRVNEKMVSLDTELRNGDIVDIIIDKNRKGPSADWLKFVKTHTAKEHIINYTRPKSTIAKFFNILPRKGEK
;
A
#
# COMPACT_ATOMS: atom_id res chain seq x y z
N MET A 1 -12.00 21.94 14.69
CA MET A 1 -11.21 20.70 14.66
C MET A 1 -12.16 19.53 14.50
N PRO A 2 -11.92 18.59 13.58
CA PRO A 2 -12.88 17.53 13.22
C PRO A 2 -13.16 16.49 14.31
N HIS A 3 -12.44 16.51 15.44
CA HIS A 3 -12.52 15.46 16.48
C HIS A 3 -13.27 15.87 17.76
N ARG A 4 -13.76 17.11 17.87
CA ARG A 4 -14.37 17.64 19.12
C ARG A 4 -15.67 16.95 19.57
N ASN A 5 -16.31 16.13 18.73
CA ASN A 5 -17.56 15.44 19.04
C ASN A 5 -17.40 13.91 19.17
N GLN A 6 -16.17 13.39 19.19
CA GLN A 6 -15.93 11.96 19.34
C GLN A 6 -16.14 11.54 20.80
N THR A 7 -17.02 10.56 21.01
CA THR A 7 -17.31 9.98 22.34
C THR A 7 -17.16 8.47 22.28
N ILE A 8 -16.95 7.82 23.43
CA ILE A 8 -16.93 6.35 23.50
C ILE A 8 -18.26 5.74 23.03
N GLY A 9 -19.39 6.35 23.41
CA GLY A 9 -20.71 5.90 22.94
C GLY A 9 -20.88 6.03 21.43
N GLY A 10 -20.32 7.07 20.81
CA GLY A 10 -20.30 7.20 19.35
C GLY A 10 -19.42 6.15 18.67
N LEU A 11 -18.28 5.78 19.27
CA LEU A 11 -17.40 4.73 18.74
C LEU A 11 -18.13 3.39 18.74
N ILE A 12 -18.76 3.04 19.87
CA ILE A 12 -19.52 1.79 20.03
C ILE A 12 -20.64 1.71 18.98
N LYS A 13 -21.37 2.80 18.73
CA LYS A 13 -22.43 2.84 17.70
C LYS A 13 -21.90 2.57 16.29
N ILE A 14 -20.69 3.03 15.96
CA ILE A 14 -20.07 2.75 14.67
C ILE A 14 -19.72 1.26 14.59
N VAL A 15 -19.08 0.71 15.64
CA VAL A 15 -18.74 -0.72 15.70
C VAL A 15 -19.97 -1.60 15.58
N GLU A 16 -21.03 -1.29 16.33
CA GLU A 16 -22.31 -1.99 16.30
C GLU A 16 -22.95 -2.04 14.89
N SER A 17 -22.68 -1.03 14.05
CA SER A 17 -23.25 -0.96 12.70
C SER A 17 -22.73 -2.03 11.75
N TYR A 18 -21.50 -2.54 11.97
CA TYR A 18 -20.88 -3.58 11.14
C TYR A 18 -20.60 -4.88 11.90
N ASP A 19 -20.44 -4.84 13.23
CA ASP A 19 -20.29 -6.03 14.07
C ASP A 19 -21.17 -5.94 15.32
N LYS A 20 -22.35 -6.54 15.24
CA LYS A 20 -23.32 -6.62 16.35
C LYS A 20 -22.93 -7.61 17.44
N LYS A 21 -21.98 -8.50 17.18
CA LYS A 21 -21.52 -9.53 18.12
C LYS A 21 -20.25 -9.12 18.85
N ALA A 22 -19.67 -7.97 18.49
CA ALA A 22 -18.52 -7.40 19.16
C ALA A 22 -18.79 -7.25 20.67
N ASP A 23 -17.75 -7.51 21.46
CA ASP A 23 -17.79 -7.23 22.89
C ASP A 23 -17.67 -5.70 23.07
N PHE A 24 -18.78 -5.03 23.37
CA PHE A 24 -18.79 -3.58 23.59
C PHE A 24 -18.24 -3.20 24.96
N ASP A 25 -18.30 -4.12 25.93
CA ASP A 25 -17.83 -3.89 27.29
C ASP A 25 -16.30 -3.84 27.30
N ILE A 26 -15.60 -4.69 26.54
CA ILE A 26 -14.14 -4.62 26.41
C ILE A 26 -13.67 -3.33 25.72
N ILE A 27 -14.42 -2.81 24.74
CA ILE A 27 -14.14 -1.51 24.10
C ILE A 27 -14.25 -0.37 25.12
N ARG A 28 -15.31 -0.41 25.94
CA ARG A 28 -15.51 0.59 27.00
C ARG A 28 -14.45 0.51 28.08
N LEU A 29 -14.14 -0.71 28.54
CA LEU A 29 -13.09 -0.97 29.52
C LEU A 29 -11.74 -0.43 29.03
N ALA A 30 -11.40 -0.64 27.77
CA ALA A 30 -10.15 -0.15 27.19
C ALA A 30 -10.09 1.38 27.14
N TYR A 31 -11.20 2.03 26.80
CA TYR A 31 -11.31 3.48 26.86
C TYR A 31 -11.14 4.01 28.28
N ASP A 32 -11.85 3.44 29.26
CA ASP A 32 -11.78 3.88 30.66
C ASP A 32 -10.37 3.65 31.25
N PHE A 33 -9.74 2.51 30.92
CA PHE A 33 -8.37 2.19 31.31
C PHE A 33 -7.38 3.22 30.75
N ALA A 34 -7.45 3.52 29.45
CA ALA A 34 -6.59 4.52 28.81
C ALA A 34 -6.86 5.93 29.35
N ASN A 35 -8.13 6.29 29.56
CA ASN A 35 -8.52 7.59 30.06
C ASN A 35 -7.98 7.84 31.48
N GLU A 36 -8.09 6.86 32.36
CA GLU A 36 -7.53 6.98 33.72
C GLU A 36 -6.00 6.97 33.70
N ALA A 37 -5.37 6.15 32.85
CA ALA A 37 -3.91 6.12 32.73
C ALA A 37 -3.32 7.47 32.25
N HIS A 38 -4.04 8.18 31.40
CA HIS A 38 -3.61 9.46 30.83
C HIS A 38 -4.31 10.71 31.42
N LYS A 39 -4.97 10.57 32.57
CA LYS A 39 -5.84 11.61 33.18
C LYS A 39 -5.16 12.97 33.36
N ASP A 40 -3.90 12.97 33.77
CA ASP A 40 -3.10 14.18 34.03
C ASP A 40 -2.25 14.59 32.82
N GLN A 41 -2.41 13.91 31.67
CA GLN A 41 -1.63 14.17 30.47
C GLN A 41 -2.42 14.99 29.45
N THR A 42 -1.76 16.01 28.90
CA THR A 42 -2.30 16.86 27.84
C THR A 42 -1.46 16.77 26.57
N ARG A 43 -2.11 16.80 25.41
CA ARG A 43 -1.42 16.91 24.11
C ARG A 43 -0.78 18.28 23.95
N ARG A 44 0.14 18.38 22.99
CA ARG A 44 0.75 19.67 22.58
C ARG A 44 -0.27 20.68 22.04
N SER A 45 -1.45 20.21 21.60
CA SER A 45 -2.58 21.05 21.20
C SER A 45 -3.35 21.65 22.38
N GLY A 46 -3.10 21.19 23.62
CA GLY A 46 -3.85 21.57 24.83
C GLY A 46 -5.06 20.69 25.14
N GLU A 47 -5.37 19.69 24.31
CA GLU A 47 -6.49 18.76 24.56
C GLU A 47 -6.07 17.61 25.50
N PRO A 48 -7.02 16.99 26.24
CA PRO A 48 -6.75 15.77 27.01
C PRO A 48 -6.13 14.68 26.13
N TYR A 49 -5.18 13.90 26.68
CA TYR A 49 -4.44 12.92 25.86
C TYR A 49 -5.34 11.84 25.24
N ILE A 50 -6.38 11.41 25.96
CA ILE A 50 -7.36 10.39 25.52
C ILE A 50 -8.02 10.70 24.17
N THR A 51 -8.05 11.97 23.75
CA THR A 51 -8.59 12.36 22.44
C THR A 51 -7.81 11.72 21.30
N HIS A 52 -6.51 11.44 21.48
CA HIS A 52 -5.69 10.82 20.45
C HIS A 52 -5.99 9.34 20.22
N PRO A 53 -5.92 8.46 21.24
CA PRO A 53 -6.31 7.06 21.06
C PRO A 53 -7.75 6.91 20.59
N LEU A 54 -8.68 7.75 21.09
CA LEU A 54 -10.07 7.73 20.66
C LEU A 54 -10.20 8.12 19.18
N ALA A 55 -9.54 9.19 18.72
CA ALA A 55 -9.60 9.59 17.32
C ALA A 55 -8.98 8.55 16.38
N ALA A 56 -7.89 7.90 16.78
CA ALA A 56 -7.30 6.79 16.03
C ALA A 56 -8.26 5.58 15.95
N ALA A 57 -8.92 5.23 17.06
CA ALA A 57 -9.95 4.19 17.08
C ALA A 57 -11.13 4.51 16.16
N TYR A 58 -11.57 5.77 16.08
CA TYR A 58 -12.61 6.21 15.13
C TYR A 58 -12.18 6.05 13.67
N ILE A 59 -10.91 6.30 13.33
CA ILE A 59 -10.41 6.09 11.97
C ILE A 59 -10.59 4.62 11.59
N LEU A 60 -10.22 3.71 12.49
CA LEU A 60 -10.37 2.26 12.28
C LEU A 60 -11.83 1.81 12.23
N ALA A 61 -12.67 2.30 13.13
CA ALA A 61 -14.10 1.94 13.16
C ALA A 61 -14.83 2.38 11.89
N ASN A 62 -14.52 3.56 11.33
CA ASN A 62 -15.10 4.02 10.06
C ASN A 62 -14.62 3.19 8.84
N MET A 63 -13.58 2.39 9.01
CA MET A 63 -13.07 1.44 8.01
C MET A 63 -13.57 0.01 8.28
N SER A 64 -14.54 -0.16 9.19
CA SER A 64 -15.09 -1.46 9.60
C SER A 64 -14.04 -2.48 10.06
N ILE A 65 -12.97 -1.99 10.71
CA ILE A 65 -11.86 -2.81 11.17
C ILE A 65 -12.26 -3.62 12.42
N ASP A 66 -11.67 -4.82 12.56
CA ASP A 66 -11.88 -5.74 13.69
C ASP A 66 -11.82 -5.02 15.06
N PRO A 67 -12.83 -5.22 15.93
CA PRO A 67 -12.90 -4.62 17.27
C PRO A 67 -11.66 -4.84 18.14
N VAL A 68 -10.95 -5.96 18.01
CA VAL A 68 -9.70 -6.25 18.74
C VAL A 68 -8.61 -5.23 18.40
N ILE A 69 -8.51 -4.84 17.12
CA ILE A 69 -7.54 -3.82 16.67
C ILE A 69 -7.96 -2.44 17.21
N ILE A 70 -9.27 -2.16 17.28
CA ILE A 70 -9.81 -0.93 17.87
C ILE A 70 -9.46 -0.85 19.36
N VAL A 71 -9.69 -1.93 20.11
CA VAL A 71 -9.32 -2.03 21.53
C VAL A 71 -7.82 -1.82 21.73
N ALA A 72 -6.97 -2.52 20.96
CA ALA A 72 -5.53 -2.34 21.03
C ALA A 72 -5.10 -0.90 20.68
N THR A 73 -5.82 -0.23 19.78
CA THR A 73 -5.57 1.17 19.40
C THR A 73 -5.94 2.15 20.51
N LEU A 74 -6.99 1.89 21.29
CA LEU A 74 -7.29 2.70 22.48
C LEU A 74 -6.17 2.61 23.53
N LEU A 75 -5.44 1.50 23.57
CA LEU A 75 -4.40 1.20 24.57
C LEU A 75 -2.97 1.48 24.09
N HIS A 76 -2.76 1.88 22.84
CA HIS A 76 -1.46 1.75 22.18
C HIS A 76 -0.31 2.56 22.80
N ASP A 77 -0.61 3.73 23.36
CA ASP A 77 0.38 4.60 24.01
C ASP A 77 0.45 4.42 25.53
N VAL A 78 -0.47 3.64 26.11
CA VAL A 78 -0.58 3.49 27.58
C VAL A 78 0.73 2.98 28.20
N PRO A 79 1.39 1.92 27.68
CA PRO A 79 2.65 1.44 28.26
C PRO A 79 3.86 2.33 28.01
N GLU A 80 3.80 3.20 26.99
CA GLU A 80 4.94 4.07 26.63
C GLU A 80 4.99 5.36 27.44
N ASP A 81 3.80 5.90 27.77
CA ASP A 81 3.64 7.25 28.29
C ASP A 81 3.06 7.32 29.71
N THR A 82 2.70 6.18 30.30
CA THR A 82 2.12 6.10 31.66
C THR A 82 2.88 5.11 32.54
N SER A 83 2.47 5.00 33.81
CA SER A 83 3.02 4.00 34.74
C SER A 83 2.45 2.59 34.56
N ARG A 84 1.44 2.42 33.69
CA ARG A 84 0.77 1.14 33.44
C ARG A 84 1.65 0.22 32.60
N THR A 85 1.65 -1.06 32.92
CA THR A 85 2.53 -2.06 32.29
C THR A 85 1.87 -2.87 31.18
N LEU A 86 2.69 -3.52 30.33
CA LEU A 86 2.17 -4.45 29.33
C LEU A 86 1.55 -5.70 29.99
N GLU A 87 2.04 -6.08 31.17
CA GLU A 87 1.53 -7.18 31.98
C GLU A 87 0.10 -6.88 32.44
N GLU A 88 -0.19 -5.67 32.92
CA GLU A 88 -1.56 -5.24 33.24
C GLU A 88 -2.47 -5.31 32.02
N ILE A 89 -2.00 -4.93 30.83
CA ILE A 89 -2.80 -5.07 29.60
C ILE A 89 -3.11 -6.54 29.31
N LYS A 90 -2.14 -7.44 29.50
CA LYS A 90 -2.36 -8.88 29.29
C LYS A 90 -3.37 -9.45 30.27
N GLU A 91 -3.34 -9.04 31.53
CA GLU A 91 -4.26 -9.50 32.57
C GLU A 91 -5.71 -9.03 32.31
N ASN A 92 -5.89 -7.76 31.89
CA ASN A 92 -7.22 -7.17 31.70
C ASN A 92 -7.84 -7.48 30.33
N PHE A 93 -7.02 -7.63 29.27
CA PHE A 93 -7.49 -7.70 27.88
C PHE A 93 -7.04 -8.97 27.14
N GLY A 94 -6.25 -9.84 27.78
CA GLY A 94 -5.81 -11.09 27.21
C GLY A 94 -4.60 -11.00 26.28
N THR A 95 -4.14 -12.16 25.83
CA THR A 95 -2.88 -12.33 25.09
C THR A 95 -2.89 -11.68 23.70
N GLU A 96 -4.04 -11.65 23.03
CA GLU A 96 -4.14 -11.10 21.67
C GLU A 96 -3.92 -9.58 21.66
N ILE A 97 -4.65 -8.84 22.49
CA ILE A 97 -4.49 -7.39 22.62
C ILE A 97 -3.10 -7.03 23.16
N TYR A 98 -2.60 -7.78 24.14
CA TYR A 98 -1.22 -7.63 24.63
C TYR A 98 -0.19 -7.72 23.49
N THR A 99 -0.34 -8.69 22.58
CA THR A 99 0.61 -8.90 21.48
C THR A 99 0.62 -7.72 20.52
N LEU A 100 -0.56 -7.18 20.20
CA LEU A 100 -0.71 -6.00 19.34
C LEU A 100 -0.12 -4.74 19.99
N VAL A 101 -0.45 -4.48 21.26
CA VAL A 101 0.07 -3.31 21.99
C VAL A 101 1.58 -3.41 22.16
N LYS A 102 2.11 -4.59 22.49
CA LYS A 102 3.56 -4.82 22.55
C LYS A 102 4.23 -4.59 21.19
N GLY A 103 3.60 -5.03 20.11
CA GLY A 103 4.10 -4.85 18.75
C GLY A 103 4.23 -3.37 18.38
N ILE A 104 3.21 -2.56 18.64
CA ILE A 104 3.26 -1.12 18.35
C ILE A 104 4.25 -0.38 19.25
N THR A 105 4.41 -0.79 20.51
CA THR A 105 5.42 -0.21 21.42
C THR A 105 6.85 -0.41 20.92
N LYS A 106 7.14 -1.52 20.21
CA LYS A 106 8.47 -1.75 19.60
C LYS A 106 8.79 -0.72 18.50
N LEU A 107 7.77 -0.21 17.82
CA LEU A 107 7.88 0.84 16.80
C LEU A 107 8.18 2.22 17.41
N GLY A 108 8.06 2.35 18.74
CA GLY A 108 8.37 3.55 19.50
C GLY A 108 9.86 3.94 19.54
N LYS A 109 10.15 4.98 20.34
CA LYS A 109 11.43 5.71 20.55
C LYS A 109 12.61 5.30 19.64
N LEU A 110 12.92 6.17 18.67
CA LEU A 110 14.09 6.05 17.79
C LEU A 110 15.31 6.75 18.41
N LYS A 111 16.43 6.04 18.57
CA LYS A 111 17.67 6.55 19.18
C LYS A 111 18.50 7.44 18.24
N TYR A 112 18.38 7.22 16.93
CA TYR A 112 19.24 7.85 15.92
C TYR A 112 18.66 9.14 15.32
N ARG A 113 19.50 9.90 14.60
CA ARG A 113 19.15 11.13 13.86
C ARG A 113 19.40 10.95 12.35
N GLY A 114 18.85 11.84 11.52
CA GLY A 114 19.11 11.84 10.08
C GLY A 114 18.70 10.56 9.35
N VAL A 115 19.57 10.07 8.45
CA VAL A 115 19.34 8.87 7.61
C VAL A 115 19.29 7.59 8.45
N GLU A 116 20.13 7.46 9.47
CA GLU A 116 20.14 6.30 10.37
C GLU A 116 18.80 6.11 11.09
N ARG A 117 18.16 7.22 11.48
CA ARG A 117 16.81 7.19 12.07
C ARG A 117 15.78 6.60 11.13
N TYR A 118 15.87 6.96 9.85
CA TYR A 118 14.96 6.51 8.81
C TYR A 118 15.12 5.00 8.57
N ILE A 119 16.36 4.54 8.49
CA ILE A 119 16.70 3.12 8.33
C ILE A 119 16.23 2.30 9.52
N GLU A 120 16.49 2.77 10.74
CA GLU A 120 16.03 2.11 11.96
C GLU A 120 14.50 2.05 12.03
N ASN A 121 13.80 3.12 11.63
CA ASN A 121 12.34 3.12 11.58
C ASN A 121 11.82 2.07 10.58
N LEU A 122 12.37 2.02 9.36
CA LEU A 122 12.02 1.00 8.38
C LEU A 122 12.25 -0.41 8.93
N ARG A 123 13.42 -0.67 9.51
CA ARG A 123 13.75 -1.96 10.10
C ARG A 123 12.73 -2.37 11.17
N LYS A 124 12.40 -1.46 12.10
CA LYS A 124 11.39 -1.72 13.14
C LYS A 124 10.02 -2.01 12.53
N MET A 125 9.61 -1.25 11.52
CA MET A 125 8.35 -1.47 10.80
C MET A 125 8.33 -2.84 10.13
N PHE A 126 9.42 -3.27 9.49
CA PHE A 126 9.52 -4.59 8.88
C PHE A 126 9.41 -5.73 9.89
N ILE A 127 10.09 -5.58 11.03
CA ILE A 127 10.02 -6.56 12.14
C ILE A 127 8.58 -6.67 12.66
N ALA A 128 7.92 -5.53 12.92
CA ALA A 128 6.55 -5.53 13.42
C ALA A 128 5.58 -6.14 12.41
N MET A 129 5.73 -5.83 11.11
CA MET A 129 4.91 -6.42 10.04
C MET A 129 5.09 -7.94 9.93
N ALA A 130 6.34 -8.42 10.07
CA ALA A 130 6.65 -9.84 10.00
C ALA A 130 6.08 -10.62 11.19
N GLU A 131 6.04 -10.01 12.38
CA GLU A 131 5.42 -10.59 13.57
C GLU A 131 3.88 -10.56 13.49
N ASP A 132 3.31 -9.38 13.24
CA ASP A 132 1.86 -9.19 13.11
C ASP A 132 1.55 -7.90 12.32
N VAL A 133 1.08 -8.08 11.09
CA VAL A 133 0.73 -6.98 10.18
C VAL A 133 -0.40 -6.08 10.71
N ARG A 134 -1.24 -6.54 11.65
CA ARG A 134 -2.29 -5.72 12.27
C ARG A 134 -1.71 -4.56 13.07
N VAL A 135 -0.48 -4.69 13.57
CA VAL A 135 0.27 -3.60 14.21
C VAL A 135 0.43 -2.41 13.26
N MET A 136 0.58 -2.66 11.96
CA MET A 136 0.68 -1.57 10.97
C MET A 136 -0.62 -0.84 10.75
N ILE A 137 -1.75 -1.54 10.77
CA ILE A 137 -3.09 -0.94 10.68
C ILE A 137 -3.27 0.08 11.81
N MET A 138 -2.94 -0.33 13.04
CA MET A 138 -2.93 0.57 14.22
C MET A 138 -1.98 1.75 14.00
N LYS A 139 -0.76 1.48 13.51
CA LYS A 139 0.25 2.52 13.32
C LYS A 139 -0.12 3.54 12.25
N PHE A 140 -0.84 3.13 11.20
CA PHE A 140 -1.37 4.06 10.20
C PHE A 140 -2.45 4.95 10.78
N ALA A 141 -3.38 4.42 11.59
CA ALA A 141 -4.41 5.22 12.23
C ALA A 141 -3.81 6.26 13.21
N ASP A 142 -2.86 5.83 14.05
CA ASP A 142 -2.05 6.73 14.88
C ASP A 142 -1.40 7.82 14.01
N ARG A 143 -0.72 7.42 12.93
CA ARG A 143 -0.01 8.37 12.06
C ARG A 143 -0.95 9.35 11.37
N ILE A 144 -2.10 8.90 10.88
CA ILE A 144 -3.13 9.74 10.26
C ILE A 144 -3.61 10.79 11.28
N HIS A 145 -3.96 10.38 12.50
CA HIS A 145 -4.40 11.33 13.52
C HIS A 145 -3.29 12.32 13.95
N ASN A 146 -2.03 11.87 13.97
CA ASN A 146 -0.90 12.77 14.19
C ASN A 146 -0.74 13.80 13.07
N LEU A 147 -1.00 13.43 11.81
CA LEU A 147 -0.97 14.35 10.68
C LEU A 147 -2.15 15.34 10.69
N THR A 148 -3.33 14.96 11.19
CA THR A 148 -4.47 15.90 11.31
C THR A 148 -4.23 16.98 12.36
N THR A 149 -3.41 16.69 13.38
CA THR A 149 -3.09 17.60 14.50
C THR A 149 -1.68 18.18 14.44
N LEU A 150 -1.02 18.03 13.29
CA LEU A 150 0.39 18.38 13.10
C LEU A 150 0.67 19.89 13.24
N ASP A 151 -0.35 20.73 13.04
CA ASP A 151 -0.27 22.18 13.12
C ASP A 151 0.11 22.72 14.51
N ALA A 152 0.03 21.90 15.57
CA ALA A 152 0.50 22.27 16.90
C ALA A 152 2.04 22.18 17.08
N LEU A 153 2.77 21.57 16.14
CA LEU A 153 4.21 21.32 16.28
C LEU A 153 5.09 22.41 15.64
N PRO A 154 6.39 22.50 15.94
CA PRO A 154 7.32 23.38 15.21
C PRO A 154 7.48 22.98 13.73
N PRO A 155 7.72 23.93 12.79
CA PRO A 155 7.78 23.66 11.35
C PRO A 155 8.69 22.50 10.94
N GLN A 156 9.89 22.41 11.52
CA GLN A 156 10.85 21.33 11.24
C GLN A 156 10.29 19.96 11.62
N LYS A 157 9.57 19.85 12.75
CA LYS A 157 8.93 18.61 13.18
C LYS A 157 7.74 18.25 12.27
N ARG A 158 6.95 19.25 11.83
CA ARG A 158 5.85 19.04 10.88
C ARG A 158 6.36 18.45 9.57
N TYR A 159 7.33 19.12 8.94
CA TYR A 159 7.91 18.67 7.67
C TYR A 159 8.46 17.25 7.79
N ARG A 160 9.23 16.96 8.85
CA ARG A 160 9.81 15.63 9.07
C ARG A 160 8.74 14.54 9.22
N ILE A 161 7.70 14.75 10.03
CA ILE A 161 6.65 13.75 10.25
C ILE A 161 5.84 13.55 8.96
N ALA A 162 5.54 14.61 8.23
CA ALA A 162 4.83 14.54 6.97
C ALA A 162 5.66 13.85 5.88
N LEU A 163 6.95 14.17 5.76
CA LEU A 163 7.86 13.53 4.82
C LEU A 163 7.98 12.02 5.09
N GLU A 164 8.17 11.64 6.35
CA GLU A 164 8.21 10.24 6.76
C GLU A 164 6.89 9.52 6.42
N SER A 165 5.76 10.17 6.63
CA SER A 165 4.44 9.63 6.31
C SER A 165 4.25 9.42 4.82
N LEU A 166 4.73 10.37 4.01
CA LEU A 166 4.63 10.33 2.56
C LEU A 166 5.58 9.31 1.91
N GLU A 167 6.81 9.21 2.40
CA GLU A 167 7.85 8.38 1.81
C GLU A 167 7.92 6.96 2.39
N ILE A 168 7.38 6.72 3.58
CA ILE A 168 7.42 5.40 4.23
C ILE A 168 6.02 4.83 4.42
N TYR A 169 5.18 5.50 5.20
CA TYR A 169 3.91 4.93 5.64
C TYR A 169 2.92 4.77 4.48
N ALA A 170 2.78 5.77 3.61
CA ALA A 170 1.89 5.70 2.45
C ALA A 170 2.27 4.58 1.45
N PRO A 171 3.56 4.41 1.05
CA PRO A 171 3.98 3.27 0.24
C PRO A 171 3.68 1.91 0.88
N ILE A 172 3.87 1.76 2.20
CA ILE A 172 3.56 0.50 2.91
C ILE A 172 2.05 0.25 2.90
N ALA A 173 1.23 1.26 3.21
CA ALA A 173 -0.23 1.14 3.13
C ALA A 173 -0.68 0.72 1.71
N ASN A 174 -0.08 1.28 0.66
CA ASN A 174 -0.35 0.88 -0.72
C ASN A 174 0.00 -0.59 -1.00
N ARG A 175 1.12 -1.09 -0.46
CA ARG A 175 1.56 -2.49 -0.58
C ARG A 175 0.63 -3.45 0.16
N LEU A 176 0.05 -3.00 1.27
CA LEU A 176 -0.96 -3.74 2.03
C LEU A 176 -2.37 -3.65 1.41
N GLY A 177 -2.52 -3.00 0.25
CA GLY A 177 -3.80 -2.83 -0.43
C GLY A 177 -4.73 -1.80 0.23
N MET A 178 -4.24 -1.03 1.21
CA MET A 178 -5.05 -0.11 2.02
C MET A 178 -5.13 1.28 1.35
N ASP A 179 -5.88 1.41 0.25
CA ASP A 179 -5.89 2.64 -0.57
C ASP A 179 -6.46 3.85 0.18
N GLU A 180 -7.46 3.67 1.07
CA GLU A 180 -8.00 4.80 1.85
C GLU A 180 -6.97 5.32 2.86
N MET A 181 -6.32 4.44 3.63
CA MET A 181 -5.26 4.84 4.57
C MET A 181 -4.09 5.51 3.85
N LYS A 182 -3.63 4.91 2.75
CA LYS A 182 -2.61 5.50 1.88
C LYS A 182 -3.05 6.89 1.41
N GLY A 183 -4.27 7.05 0.90
CA GLY A 183 -4.78 8.32 0.41
C GLY A 183 -4.82 9.40 1.50
N GLN A 184 -5.21 9.04 2.72
CA GLN A 184 -5.19 9.95 3.87
C GLN A 184 -3.76 10.34 4.26
N LEU A 185 -2.85 9.38 4.36
CA LEU A 185 -1.44 9.63 4.64
C LEU A 185 -0.81 10.55 3.57
N GLU A 186 -1.08 10.31 2.29
CA GLU A 186 -0.58 11.10 1.17
C GLU A 186 -1.10 12.56 1.25
N ASP A 187 -2.42 12.77 1.29
CA ASP A 187 -3.01 14.11 1.21
C ASP A 187 -2.74 14.95 2.48
N LEU A 188 -2.79 14.34 3.68
CA LEU A 188 -2.46 15.04 4.92
C LEU A 188 -0.98 15.42 5.00
N SER A 189 -0.10 14.63 4.37
CA SER A 189 1.32 14.95 4.30
C SER A 189 1.63 15.98 3.21
N PHE A 190 0.93 15.93 2.08
CA PHE A 190 1.19 16.75 0.91
C PHE A 190 1.20 18.25 1.23
N LYS A 191 0.25 18.72 2.05
CA LYS A 191 0.17 20.13 2.48
C LYS A 191 1.40 20.63 3.24
N PHE A 192 2.14 19.73 3.90
CA PHE A 192 3.31 20.07 4.69
C PHE A 192 4.63 19.84 3.96
N VAL A 193 4.69 18.84 3.09
CA VAL A 193 5.91 18.51 2.33
C VAL A 193 6.07 19.44 1.13
N TYR A 194 4.99 19.70 0.39
CA TYR A 194 5.00 20.51 -0.82
C TYR A 194 3.86 21.56 -0.81
N PRO A 195 3.87 22.54 0.11
CA PRO A 195 2.74 23.46 0.33
C PRO A 195 2.35 24.27 -0.93
N LYS A 196 3.33 24.72 -1.71
CA LYS A 196 3.07 25.47 -2.95
C LYS A 196 2.36 24.61 -4.00
N GLU A 197 2.81 23.37 -4.17
CA GLU A 197 2.21 22.43 -5.11
C GLU A 197 0.83 21.98 -4.64
N TYR A 198 0.64 21.80 -3.32
CA TYR A 198 -0.67 21.49 -2.74
C TYR A 198 -1.71 22.56 -3.11
N GLU A 199 -1.41 23.84 -2.87
CA GLU A 199 -2.33 24.94 -3.21
C GLU A 199 -2.57 25.05 -4.72
N ARG A 200 -1.50 24.89 -5.52
CA ARG A 200 -1.61 24.88 -6.99
C ARG A 200 -2.55 23.78 -7.49
N VAL A 201 -2.30 22.54 -7.09
CA VAL A 201 -3.07 21.36 -7.52
C VAL A 201 -4.51 21.43 -7.00
N LYS A 202 -4.71 21.90 -5.77
CA LYS A 202 -6.03 22.11 -5.19
C LYS A 202 -6.84 23.14 -6.00
N LYS A 203 -6.26 24.31 -6.28
CA LYS A 203 -6.91 25.34 -7.10
C LYS A 203 -7.29 24.81 -8.49
N MET A 204 -6.36 24.14 -9.17
CA MET A 204 -6.60 23.56 -10.49
C MET A 204 -7.71 22.50 -10.50
N ARG A 205 -7.75 21.64 -9.47
CA ARG A 205 -8.82 20.66 -9.29
C ARG A 205 -10.15 21.38 -9.09
N ASP A 206 -10.22 22.32 -8.16
CA ASP A 206 -11.45 23.00 -7.79
C ASP A 206 -12.03 23.80 -8.96
N GLU A 207 -11.19 24.49 -9.75
CA GLU A 207 -11.59 25.16 -11.01
C GLU A 207 -12.14 24.19 -12.05
N LYS A 208 -11.55 22.99 -12.20
CA LYS A 208 -12.02 21.98 -13.16
C LYS A 208 -13.33 21.33 -12.70
N LEU A 209 -13.54 21.22 -11.39
CA LEU A 209 -14.75 20.66 -10.78
C LEU A 209 -15.91 21.64 -10.75
N GLN A 210 -15.63 22.94 -10.72
CA GLN A 210 -16.63 23.99 -10.61
C GLN A 210 -17.69 23.86 -11.72
N GLY A 211 -18.95 23.79 -11.31
CA GLY A 211 -20.10 23.68 -12.23
C GLY A 211 -20.30 22.29 -12.86
N LYS A 212 -19.43 21.30 -12.61
CA LYS A 212 -19.57 19.96 -13.19
C LYS A 212 -20.42 18.99 -12.36
N GLU A 213 -20.85 19.36 -11.17
CA GLU A 213 -21.67 18.49 -10.29
C GLU A 213 -22.96 18.01 -10.98
N LYS A 214 -23.67 18.93 -11.65
CA LYS A 214 -24.89 18.60 -12.41
C LYS A 214 -24.59 17.65 -13.57
N TYR A 215 -23.46 17.86 -14.25
CA TYR A 215 -23.04 17.01 -15.36
C TYR A 215 -22.76 15.57 -14.89
N PHE A 216 -21.98 15.40 -13.81
CA PHE A 216 -21.69 14.06 -13.29
C PHE A 216 -22.94 13.38 -12.74
N LYS A 217 -23.84 14.12 -12.09
CA LYS A 217 -25.13 13.59 -11.65
C LYS A 217 -25.94 13.07 -12.85
N HIS A 218 -26.01 13.83 -13.94
CA HIS A 218 -26.67 13.43 -15.17
C HIS A 218 -26.06 12.15 -15.78
N VAL A 219 -24.74 12.05 -15.84
CA VAL A 219 -24.05 10.83 -16.30
C VAL A 219 -24.36 9.63 -15.39
N ILE A 220 -24.42 9.82 -14.08
CA ILE A 220 -24.82 8.77 -13.13
C ILE A 220 -26.27 8.35 -13.36
N ASP A 221 -27.18 9.29 -13.59
CA ASP A 221 -28.60 9.02 -13.79
C ASP A 221 -28.86 8.26 -15.11
N ILE A 222 -28.16 8.62 -16.20
CA ILE A 222 -28.15 7.83 -17.44
C ILE A 222 -27.63 6.42 -17.18
N THR A 223 -26.49 6.32 -16.47
CA THR A 223 -25.88 5.02 -16.15
C THR A 223 -26.86 4.12 -15.40
N LYS A 224 -27.55 4.65 -14.38
CA LYS A 224 -28.56 3.90 -13.62
C LYS A 224 -29.67 3.40 -14.51
N LYS A 225 -30.24 4.28 -15.33
CA LYS A 225 -31.34 3.95 -16.25
C LYS A 225 -30.97 2.81 -17.21
N GLU A 226 -29.79 2.86 -17.81
CA GLU A 226 -29.36 1.86 -18.79
C GLU A 226 -29.05 0.50 -18.14
N LEU A 227 -28.53 0.50 -16.91
CA LEU A 227 -28.32 -0.71 -16.13
C LEU A 227 -29.64 -1.32 -15.64
N ASP A 228 -30.60 -0.49 -15.20
CA ASP A 228 -31.94 -0.92 -14.81
C ASP A 228 -32.69 -1.56 -16.00
N ASN A 229 -32.65 -0.93 -17.18
CA ASN A 229 -33.22 -1.48 -18.42
C ASN A 229 -32.64 -2.85 -18.80
N SER A 230 -31.41 -3.12 -18.37
CA SER A 230 -30.68 -4.36 -18.64
C SER A 230 -30.77 -5.36 -17.48
N ASN A 231 -31.62 -5.11 -16.48
CA ASN A 231 -31.80 -5.92 -15.27
C ASN A 231 -30.50 -6.14 -14.46
N ILE A 232 -29.59 -5.16 -14.45
CA ILE A 232 -28.39 -5.20 -13.61
C ILE A 232 -28.67 -4.49 -12.29
N SER A 233 -28.79 -5.27 -11.22
CA SER A 233 -28.86 -4.74 -9.85
C SER A 233 -27.57 -3.99 -9.48
N ILE A 234 -27.72 -2.72 -9.09
CA ILE A 234 -26.63 -1.85 -8.63
C ILE A 234 -26.66 -1.82 -7.11
N ILE A 235 -25.54 -2.17 -6.47
CA ILE A 235 -25.37 -2.02 -5.02
C ILE A 235 -25.09 -0.55 -4.67
N SER A 236 -24.18 0.07 -5.43
CA SER A 236 -23.79 1.47 -5.21
C SER A 236 -23.25 2.09 -6.49
N ILE A 237 -23.58 3.36 -6.74
CA ILE A 237 -22.96 4.17 -7.79
C ILE A 237 -22.67 5.57 -7.26
N GLN A 238 -21.40 5.95 -7.27
CA GLN A 238 -20.94 7.19 -6.63
C GLN A 238 -19.83 7.87 -7.43
N GLY A 239 -19.85 9.20 -7.45
CA GLY A 239 -18.73 9.99 -7.95
C GLY A 239 -17.60 9.98 -6.92
N ARG A 240 -16.40 9.56 -7.33
CA ARG A 240 -15.16 9.61 -6.55
C ARG A 240 -14.26 10.71 -7.09
N ASN A 241 -13.97 11.69 -6.24
CA ASN A 241 -12.94 12.68 -6.50
C ASN A 241 -11.55 12.07 -6.30
N LYS A 242 -10.61 12.34 -7.21
CA LYS A 242 -9.22 11.94 -6.99
C LYS A 242 -8.59 12.75 -5.85
N LYS A 243 -7.86 12.04 -4.99
CA LYS A 243 -7.02 12.59 -3.91
C LYS A 243 -5.93 13.50 -4.51
N LEU A 244 -5.56 14.56 -3.79
CA LEU A 244 -4.72 15.65 -4.31
C LEU A 244 -3.31 15.21 -4.68
N TYR A 245 -2.68 14.41 -3.83
CA TYR A 245 -1.30 13.96 -4.08
C TYR A 245 -1.21 12.99 -5.27
N SER A 246 -2.24 12.15 -5.45
CA SER A 246 -2.34 11.29 -6.63
C SER A 246 -2.52 12.10 -7.92
N LEU A 247 -3.25 13.22 -7.87
CA LEU A 247 -3.34 14.17 -8.99
C LEU A 247 -2.00 14.86 -9.26
N TYR A 248 -1.29 15.28 -8.22
CA TYR A 248 0.06 15.86 -8.31
C TYR A 248 1.05 14.92 -9.01
N LYS A 249 1.12 13.64 -8.59
CA LYS A 249 1.97 12.63 -9.24
C LYS A 249 1.65 12.45 -10.72
N LYS A 250 0.36 12.48 -11.09
CA LYS A 250 -0.06 12.40 -12.50
C LYS A 250 0.35 13.62 -13.31
N LEU A 251 0.25 14.83 -12.74
CA LEU A 251 0.68 16.06 -13.38
C LEU A 251 2.18 16.02 -13.69
N LEU A 252 3.00 15.57 -12.73
CA LEU A 252 4.44 15.40 -12.94
C LEU A 252 4.74 14.47 -14.12
N ASN A 253 4.09 13.30 -14.17
CA ASN A 253 4.28 12.30 -15.23
C ASN A 253 3.74 12.73 -16.61
N LYS A 254 2.97 13.82 -16.68
CA LYS A 254 2.34 14.34 -17.90
C LYS A 254 2.82 15.77 -18.22
N ASN A 255 4.04 16.12 -17.82
CA ASN A 255 4.66 17.42 -18.08
C ASN A 255 3.80 18.61 -17.62
N ASN A 256 3.05 18.46 -16.52
CA ASN A 256 2.13 19.45 -15.96
C ASN A 256 0.96 19.88 -16.87
N GLU A 257 0.66 19.16 -17.95
CA GLU A 257 -0.46 19.49 -18.84
C GLU A 257 -1.80 18.97 -18.29
N VAL A 258 -2.53 19.85 -17.59
CA VAL A 258 -3.86 19.57 -17.02
C VAL A 258 -4.88 19.12 -18.06
N ALA A 259 -4.79 19.68 -19.28
CA ALA A 259 -5.71 19.36 -20.37
C ALA A 259 -5.67 17.87 -20.75
N ARG A 260 -4.58 17.16 -20.44
CA ARG A 260 -4.41 15.72 -20.70
C ARG A 260 -4.91 14.83 -19.56
N ILE A 261 -5.37 15.41 -18.46
CA ILE A 261 -5.92 14.70 -17.30
C ILE A 261 -7.43 14.68 -17.43
N TYR A 262 -7.90 13.63 -18.08
CA TYR A 262 -9.31 13.35 -18.31
C TYR A 262 -10.03 12.82 -17.07
N ASP A 263 -9.27 12.41 -16.06
CA ASP A 263 -9.72 11.49 -15.03
C ASP A 263 -9.74 12.14 -13.63
N ILE A 264 -10.09 13.42 -13.52
CA ILE A 264 -10.17 14.11 -12.22
C ILE A 264 -11.33 13.56 -11.37
N ILE A 265 -12.43 13.19 -12.02
CA ILE A 265 -13.56 12.47 -11.42
C ILE A 265 -13.64 11.08 -12.04
N ALA A 266 -13.80 10.07 -11.18
CA ALA A 266 -14.19 8.74 -11.60
C ALA A 266 -15.59 8.43 -11.05
N ILE A 267 -16.40 7.68 -11.79
CA ILE A 267 -17.66 7.12 -11.31
C ILE A 267 -17.39 5.66 -10.93
N ARG A 268 -17.62 5.32 -9.67
CA ARG A 268 -17.54 3.94 -9.19
C ARG A 268 -18.91 3.30 -9.27
N ILE A 269 -18.95 2.07 -9.77
CA ILE A 269 -20.14 1.22 -9.84
C ILE A 269 -19.80 -0.09 -9.11
N ILE A 270 -20.59 -0.41 -8.09
CA ILE A 270 -20.51 -1.65 -7.32
C ILE A 270 -21.71 -2.52 -7.70
N VAL A 271 -21.44 -3.75 -8.12
CA VAL A 271 -22.44 -4.74 -8.56
C VAL A 271 -22.25 -6.07 -7.83
N ASP A 272 -23.19 -7.00 -7.99
CA ASP A 272 -23.21 -8.22 -7.17
C ASP A 272 -22.09 -9.22 -7.50
N ASN A 273 -21.72 -9.37 -8.77
CA ASN A 273 -20.80 -10.42 -9.21
C ASN A 273 -19.99 -10.04 -10.44
N ILE A 274 -18.97 -10.84 -10.74
CA ILE A 274 -18.01 -10.60 -11.82
C ILE A 274 -18.70 -10.55 -13.20
N ALA A 275 -19.69 -11.43 -13.46
CA ALA A 275 -20.42 -11.42 -14.72
C ALA A 275 -21.15 -10.07 -14.94
N LYS A 276 -21.78 -9.54 -13.89
CA LYS A 276 -22.39 -8.20 -13.91
C LYS A 276 -21.36 -7.08 -14.11
N CYS A 277 -20.11 -7.23 -13.65
CA CYS A 277 -19.06 -6.25 -13.94
C CYS A 277 -18.81 -6.12 -15.46
N TYR A 278 -18.65 -7.25 -16.15
CA TYR A 278 -18.43 -7.25 -17.61
C TYR A 278 -19.68 -6.83 -18.39
N ALA A 279 -20.87 -7.23 -17.95
CA ALA A 279 -22.13 -6.76 -18.55
C ALA A 279 -22.27 -5.23 -18.43
N THR A 280 -21.98 -4.68 -17.24
CA THR A 280 -21.94 -3.22 -17.00
C THR A 280 -20.95 -2.53 -17.93
N LEU A 281 -19.75 -3.10 -18.11
CA LEU A 281 -18.75 -2.56 -19.05
C LEU A 281 -19.30 -2.51 -20.49
N GLY A 282 -19.95 -3.58 -20.94
CA GLY A 282 -20.57 -3.65 -22.26
C GLY A 282 -21.67 -2.60 -22.47
N ILE A 283 -22.55 -2.43 -21.47
CA ILE A 283 -23.64 -1.43 -21.51
C ILE A 283 -23.06 -0.02 -21.56
N LEU A 284 -22.05 0.29 -20.75
CA LEU A 284 -21.39 1.59 -20.82
C LEU A 284 -20.79 1.86 -22.20
N HIS A 285 -20.25 0.83 -22.86
CA HIS A 285 -19.66 0.95 -24.20
C HIS A 285 -20.70 0.98 -25.33
N SER A 286 -21.94 0.52 -25.10
CA SER A 286 -23.04 0.73 -26.06
C SER A 286 -23.60 2.14 -25.99
N VAL A 287 -23.55 2.78 -24.82
CA VAL A 287 -24.00 4.17 -24.62
C VAL A 287 -22.93 5.17 -25.04
N TRP A 288 -21.68 4.95 -24.63
CA TRP A 288 -20.57 5.89 -24.85
C TRP A 288 -19.37 5.23 -25.50
N LYS A 289 -18.72 5.97 -26.40
CA LYS A 289 -17.55 5.47 -27.13
C LYS A 289 -16.32 5.39 -26.19
N PRO A 290 -15.68 4.22 -26.03
CA PRO A 290 -14.49 4.09 -25.21
C PRO A 290 -13.27 4.74 -25.85
N ILE A 291 -12.40 5.31 -25.01
CA ILE A 291 -11.11 5.86 -25.44
C ILE A 291 -10.11 4.70 -25.62
N LYS A 292 -9.52 4.58 -26.80
CA LYS A 292 -8.54 3.54 -27.12
C LYS A 292 -7.37 3.55 -26.12
N GLY A 293 -7.00 2.38 -25.62
CA GLY A 293 -5.90 2.21 -24.65
C GLY A 293 -6.23 2.67 -23.21
N ARG A 294 -7.50 2.97 -22.91
CA ARG A 294 -7.97 3.36 -21.56
C ARG A 294 -8.93 2.34 -20.94
N ILE A 295 -8.98 1.13 -21.47
CA ILE A 295 -9.67 0.00 -20.87
C ILE A 295 -8.62 -0.84 -20.13
N LYS A 296 -8.87 -1.15 -18.86
CA LYS A 296 -7.98 -1.97 -18.03
C LYS A 296 -8.82 -2.98 -17.26
N ASP A 297 -8.47 -4.24 -17.42
CA ASP A 297 -9.13 -5.34 -16.73
C ASP A 297 -8.26 -5.82 -15.57
N TYR A 298 -8.43 -5.18 -14.40
CA TYR A 298 -7.76 -5.64 -13.18
C TYR A 298 -8.52 -6.80 -12.50
N ILE A 299 -9.65 -7.27 -13.04
CA ILE A 299 -10.30 -8.47 -12.51
C ILE A 299 -9.54 -9.70 -13.03
N ALA A 300 -9.32 -9.77 -14.34
CA ALA A 300 -8.56 -10.84 -14.98
C ALA A 300 -7.05 -10.72 -14.69
N GLN A 301 -6.54 -9.50 -14.53
CA GLN A 301 -5.14 -9.22 -14.21
C GLN A 301 -5.03 -8.36 -12.94
N PRO A 302 -5.24 -8.94 -11.74
CA PRO A 302 -5.15 -8.22 -10.47
C PRO A 302 -3.80 -7.54 -10.30
N LYS A 303 -3.80 -6.41 -9.60
CA LYS A 303 -2.52 -5.80 -9.20
C LYS A 303 -1.86 -6.64 -8.10
N PRO A 304 -0.54 -6.54 -7.90
CA PRO A 304 0.21 -7.26 -6.87
C PRO A 304 -0.27 -7.02 -5.43
N ASN A 305 -0.86 -5.85 -5.16
CA ASN A 305 -1.48 -5.55 -3.88
C ASN A 305 -2.90 -6.11 -3.72
N GLY A 306 -3.34 -6.99 -4.64
CA GLY A 306 -4.65 -7.62 -4.63
C GLY A 306 -5.77 -6.80 -5.28
N TYR A 307 -5.49 -5.57 -5.74
CA TYR A 307 -6.53 -4.68 -6.28
C TYR A 307 -7.17 -5.26 -7.55
N GLN A 308 -8.51 -5.33 -7.55
CA GLN A 308 -9.35 -5.78 -8.66
C GLN A 308 -10.44 -4.75 -9.00
N SER A 309 -10.60 -4.45 -10.30
CA SER A 309 -11.66 -3.60 -10.86
C SER A 309 -11.53 -3.52 -12.39
N LEU A 310 -12.63 -3.32 -13.11
CA LEU A 310 -12.60 -2.88 -14.51
C LEU A 310 -12.53 -1.36 -14.56
N HIS A 311 -11.53 -0.82 -15.24
CA HIS A 311 -11.44 0.63 -15.51
C HIS A 311 -11.70 0.88 -16.98
N THR A 312 -12.55 1.85 -17.27
CA THR A 312 -12.74 2.33 -18.64
C THR A 312 -12.88 3.85 -18.66
N THR A 313 -12.28 4.50 -19.65
CA THR A 313 -12.56 5.92 -19.91
C THR A 313 -13.35 6.03 -21.21
N VAL A 314 -14.47 6.74 -21.17
CA VAL A 314 -15.36 6.95 -22.32
C VAL A 314 -15.53 8.44 -22.60
N PHE A 315 -15.88 8.77 -23.84
CA PHE A 315 -16.39 10.10 -24.18
C PHE A 315 -17.89 10.15 -23.89
N ALA A 316 -18.26 10.83 -22.81
CA ALA A 316 -19.65 11.04 -22.43
C ALA A 316 -20.25 12.26 -23.16
N GLU A 317 -21.48 12.65 -22.82
CA GLU A 317 -22.17 13.76 -23.48
C GLU A 317 -21.36 15.07 -23.39
N GLY A 318 -21.41 15.90 -24.45
CA GLY A 318 -20.60 17.12 -24.51
C GLY A 318 -19.10 16.91 -24.73
N GLY A 319 -18.66 15.68 -25.04
CA GLY A 319 -17.26 15.36 -25.38
C GLY A 319 -16.31 15.29 -24.19
N GLU A 320 -16.84 15.40 -22.96
CA GLU A 320 -16.07 15.28 -21.74
C GLU A 320 -15.75 13.81 -21.46
N ALA A 321 -14.49 13.55 -21.09
CA ALA A 321 -14.05 12.20 -20.77
C ALA A 321 -14.41 11.84 -19.32
N VAL A 322 -14.97 10.65 -19.12
CA VAL A 322 -15.37 10.14 -17.80
C VAL A 322 -14.74 8.77 -17.58
N GLU A 323 -14.08 8.59 -16.44
CA GLU A 323 -13.54 7.29 -16.02
C GLU A 323 -14.59 6.55 -15.19
N PHE A 324 -14.92 5.32 -15.57
CA PHE A 324 -15.72 4.40 -14.79
C PHE A 324 -14.85 3.33 -14.15
N GLN A 325 -15.15 3.00 -12.89
CA GLN A 325 -14.56 1.89 -12.14
C GLN A 325 -15.67 0.93 -11.74
N ILE A 326 -15.60 -0.30 -12.23
CA ILE A 326 -16.65 -1.31 -12.00
C ILE A 326 -16.03 -2.46 -11.20
N ARG A 327 -16.70 -2.90 -10.14
CA ARG A 327 -16.24 -4.01 -9.31
C ARG A 327 -17.36 -4.59 -8.46
N THR A 328 -17.10 -5.73 -7.83
CA THR A 328 -18.02 -6.32 -6.85
C THR A 328 -17.90 -5.64 -5.48
N LEU A 329 -18.82 -5.94 -4.56
CA LEU A 329 -18.73 -5.46 -3.17
C LEU A 329 -17.44 -5.96 -2.49
N GLU A 330 -17.16 -7.26 -2.60
CA GLU A 330 -15.92 -7.88 -2.09
C GLU A 330 -14.66 -7.20 -2.64
N MET A 331 -14.61 -6.93 -3.95
CA MET A 331 -13.49 -6.22 -4.58
C MET A 331 -13.39 -4.75 -4.14
N ASP A 332 -14.50 -4.11 -3.74
CA ASP A 332 -14.48 -2.75 -3.18
C ASP A 332 -13.90 -2.76 -1.77
N GLU A 333 -14.32 -3.69 -0.92
CA GLU A 333 -13.80 -3.89 0.43
C GLU A 333 -12.30 -4.22 0.40
N ASP A 334 -11.88 -5.16 -0.44
CA ASP A 334 -10.46 -5.50 -0.67
C ASP A 334 -9.66 -4.29 -1.18
N ALA A 335 -10.25 -3.42 -1.99
CA ALA A 335 -9.54 -2.27 -2.55
C ALA A 335 -9.43 -1.08 -1.59
N GLU A 336 -10.39 -0.89 -0.69
CA GLU A 336 -10.36 0.21 0.29
C GLU A 336 -9.57 -0.19 1.54
N TYR A 337 -9.76 -1.42 2.03
CA TYR A 337 -9.23 -1.90 3.31
C TYR A 337 -8.09 -2.91 3.16
N GLY A 338 -7.88 -3.43 1.95
CA GLY A 338 -6.75 -4.29 1.65
C GLY A 338 -6.72 -5.51 2.54
N ILE A 339 -5.56 -5.71 3.15
CA ILE A 339 -5.33 -6.81 4.07
C ILE A 339 -6.37 -6.87 5.19
N ALA A 340 -6.88 -5.73 5.66
CA ALA A 340 -7.82 -5.69 6.78
C ALA A 340 -9.20 -6.30 6.44
N ALA A 341 -9.62 -6.30 5.17
CA ALA A 341 -10.87 -6.94 4.74
C ALA A 341 -10.84 -8.47 4.94
N HIS A 342 -9.65 -9.07 4.90
CA HIS A 342 -9.46 -10.52 5.00
C HIS A 342 -9.44 -11.07 6.43
N TRP A 343 -9.60 -10.24 7.48
CA TRP A 343 -9.76 -10.69 8.86
C TRP A 343 -11.22 -10.67 9.30
N HIS A 344 -12.02 -11.57 8.74
CA HIS A 344 -13.34 -11.91 9.26
C HIS A 344 -13.37 -13.37 9.71
N TYR A 345 -14.14 -13.63 10.77
CA TYR A 345 -14.31 -14.93 11.41
C TYR A 345 -14.79 -16.00 10.41
N ASP A 346 -14.16 -17.17 10.39
CA ASP A 346 -14.79 -18.35 9.82
C ASP A 346 -15.92 -18.86 10.74
N GLU A 347 -16.80 -19.72 10.22
CA GLU A 347 -17.94 -20.29 10.98
C GLU A 347 -17.52 -21.08 12.23
N GLN A 348 -16.22 -21.31 12.45
CA GLN A 348 -15.64 -22.08 13.56
C GLN A 348 -14.84 -21.20 14.55
N GLY A 349 -14.81 -19.88 14.35
CA GLY A 349 -14.16 -18.93 15.25
C GLY A 349 -12.63 -18.88 15.12
N ASN A 350 -12.03 -19.50 14.10
CA ASN A 350 -10.59 -19.50 13.90
C ASN A 350 -10.14 -18.29 13.08
N LYS A 351 -9.23 -17.49 13.65
CA LYS A 351 -8.58 -16.37 12.96
C LYS A 351 -7.46 -16.88 12.07
N ARG A 352 -7.65 -16.90 10.75
CA ARG A 352 -6.56 -17.07 9.77
C ARG A 352 -6.69 -16.03 8.66
N PRO A 353 -5.58 -15.40 8.23
CA PRO A 353 -5.60 -14.60 7.01
C PRO A 353 -6.00 -15.51 5.83
N THR A 354 -7.05 -15.15 5.11
CA THR A 354 -7.52 -15.90 3.92
C THR A 354 -6.54 -15.82 2.75
N LYS A 355 -5.61 -14.85 2.73
CA LYS A 355 -4.52 -14.74 1.76
C LYS A 355 -3.17 -14.71 2.47
N GLU A 356 -2.29 -15.66 2.13
CA GLU A 356 -0.87 -15.60 2.53
C GLU A 356 -0.17 -14.46 1.79
N ILE A 357 0.31 -13.46 2.53
CA ILE A 357 1.14 -12.43 1.94
C ILE A 357 2.57 -12.97 1.78
N LYS A 358 2.84 -13.54 0.60
CA LYS A 358 4.17 -14.04 0.21
C LYS A 358 5.30 -13.02 0.47
N TRP A 359 5.06 -11.74 0.21
CA TRP A 359 6.07 -10.69 0.41
C TRP A 359 6.36 -10.36 1.89
N VAL A 360 5.39 -10.54 2.80
CA VAL A 360 5.63 -10.38 4.25
C VAL A 360 6.52 -11.52 4.76
N GLN A 361 6.35 -12.73 4.23
CA GLN A 361 7.25 -13.85 4.52
C GLN A 361 8.65 -13.65 3.94
N GLU A 362 8.77 -13.04 2.75
CA GLU A 362 10.07 -12.66 2.19
C GLU A 362 10.77 -11.63 3.08
N LEU A 363 10.07 -10.62 3.57
CA LEU A 363 10.63 -9.66 4.53
C LEU A 363 11.01 -10.32 5.86
N ALA A 364 10.21 -11.27 6.36
CA ALA A 364 10.53 -12.05 7.55
C ALA A 364 11.77 -12.95 7.36
N LYS A 365 11.98 -13.47 6.14
CA LYS A 365 13.22 -14.19 5.79
C LYS A 365 14.41 -13.22 5.78
N ILE A 366 14.24 -12.05 5.16
CA ILE A 366 15.28 -11.03 5.11
C ILE A 366 15.58 -10.46 6.51
N GLN A 367 14.64 -10.45 7.45
CA GLN A 367 14.88 -10.09 8.87
C GLN A 367 15.98 -10.94 9.50
N LYS A 368 16.08 -12.24 9.17
CA LYS A 368 17.15 -13.11 9.67
C LYS A 368 18.53 -12.68 9.16
N ASP A 369 18.59 -12.08 7.98
CA ASP A 369 19.83 -11.69 7.30
C ASP A 369 20.22 -10.21 7.58
N ILE A 370 19.24 -9.31 7.77
CA ILE A 370 19.39 -7.86 8.05
C ILE A 370 20.15 -7.56 9.35
N LEU A 371 20.25 -8.52 10.28
CA LEU A 371 20.80 -8.28 11.61
C LEU A 371 22.27 -7.81 11.63
N ASN A 372 23.00 -7.84 10.50
CA ASN A 372 24.44 -7.59 10.49
C ASN A 372 24.99 -6.50 9.55
N LYS A 373 24.24 -5.91 8.60
CA LYS A 373 24.79 -4.92 7.63
C LYS A 373 23.86 -3.76 7.28
N LEU A 374 24.37 -2.52 7.43
CA LEU A 374 23.67 -1.27 7.08
C LEU A 374 23.53 -1.04 5.57
N SER A 375 24.46 -1.54 4.75
CA SER A 375 24.46 -1.42 3.28
C SER A 375 23.23 -2.05 2.63
N ASP A 376 22.75 -3.14 3.21
CA ASP A 376 21.70 -3.97 2.60
C ASP A 376 20.32 -3.29 2.76
N LEU A 377 20.17 -2.44 3.80
CA LEU A 377 18.96 -1.65 4.03
C LEU A 377 18.81 -0.45 3.07
N GLU A 378 19.91 0.15 2.60
CA GLU A 378 19.85 1.24 1.62
C GLU A 378 19.41 0.73 0.24
N GLU A 379 19.86 -0.46 -0.17
CA GLU A 379 19.42 -1.06 -1.43
C GLU A 379 17.98 -1.58 -1.34
N MET A 380 17.58 -2.18 -0.21
CA MET A 380 16.19 -2.57 0.04
C MET A 380 15.24 -1.37 0.08
N LYS A 381 15.67 -0.23 0.65
CA LYS A 381 14.89 1.02 0.65
C LYS A 381 14.52 1.41 -0.79
N ILE A 382 15.49 1.37 -1.69
CA ILE A 382 15.32 1.73 -3.09
C ILE A 382 14.30 0.79 -3.73
N ASP A 383 14.46 -0.52 -3.59
CA ASP A 383 13.53 -1.48 -4.19
C ASP A 383 12.11 -1.42 -3.58
N PHE A 384 12.03 -1.25 -2.26
CA PHE A 384 10.77 -1.33 -1.53
C PHE A 384 9.90 -0.06 -1.66
N LEU A 385 10.50 1.13 -1.71
CA LEU A 385 9.75 2.40 -1.72
C LEU A 385 9.55 2.98 -3.11
N GLN A 386 10.19 2.41 -4.13
CA GLN A 386 9.98 2.82 -5.51
C GLN A 386 8.55 2.55 -5.97
N THR A 387 8.05 3.44 -6.83
CA THR A 387 6.87 3.18 -7.65
C THR A 387 7.09 1.86 -8.39
N ARG A 388 6.04 1.04 -8.53
CA ARG A 388 6.15 -0.24 -9.22
C ARG A 388 5.50 -0.21 -10.59
N ILE A 389 6.03 -1.02 -11.50
CA ILE A 389 5.48 -1.30 -12.82
C ILE A 389 5.02 -2.76 -12.84
N PHE A 390 3.92 -3.01 -13.55
CA PHE A 390 3.39 -4.35 -13.73
C PHE A 390 3.70 -4.80 -15.14
N VAL A 391 4.43 -5.91 -15.26
CA VAL A 391 4.82 -6.49 -16.55
C VAL A 391 4.26 -7.89 -16.66
N LEU A 392 4.03 -8.36 -17.89
CA LEU A 392 3.32 -9.59 -18.17
C LEU A 392 4.27 -10.66 -18.68
N THR A 393 4.09 -11.90 -18.25
CA THR A 393 4.69 -13.06 -18.93
C THR A 393 3.95 -13.33 -20.24
N PRO A 394 4.54 -14.09 -21.19
CA PRO A 394 3.83 -14.50 -22.41
C PRO A 394 2.59 -15.37 -22.13
N LYS A 395 2.50 -15.95 -20.92
CA LYS A 395 1.35 -16.72 -20.45
C LYS A 395 0.27 -15.84 -19.81
N GLY A 396 0.55 -14.56 -19.59
CA GLY A 396 -0.38 -13.59 -18.99
C GLY A 396 -0.23 -13.41 -17.48
N ASP A 397 0.77 -14.01 -16.84
CA ASP A 397 1.03 -13.80 -15.41
C ASP A 397 1.54 -12.38 -15.18
N VAL A 398 1.03 -11.69 -14.16
CA VAL A 398 1.45 -10.34 -13.80
C VAL A 398 2.62 -10.41 -12.82
N ILE A 399 3.72 -9.76 -13.17
CA ILE A 399 4.92 -9.67 -12.36
C ILE A 399 5.12 -8.22 -11.89
N ASP A 400 5.43 -8.08 -10.60
CA ASP A 400 5.65 -6.80 -9.94
C ASP A 400 7.14 -6.44 -9.89
N LEU A 401 7.51 -5.31 -10.48
CA LEU A 401 8.90 -4.84 -10.53
C LEU A 401 8.99 -3.35 -10.15
N PRO A 402 10.13 -2.88 -9.62
CA PRO A 402 10.33 -1.45 -9.40
C PRO A 402 10.31 -0.70 -10.74
N GLU A 403 9.88 0.56 -10.71
CA GLU A 403 9.99 1.48 -11.84
C GLU A 403 11.44 1.54 -12.32
N LYS A 404 11.63 1.56 -13.65
CA LYS A 404 12.93 1.46 -14.33
C LYS A 404 13.59 0.07 -14.26
N ALA A 405 12.91 -0.95 -13.75
CA ALA A 405 13.40 -2.32 -13.85
C ALA A 405 13.66 -2.72 -15.31
N THR A 406 14.60 -3.63 -15.50
CA THR A 406 15.04 -4.11 -16.80
C THR A 406 14.59 -5.56 -17.04
N PRO A 407 14.64 -6.06 -18.30
CA PRO A 407 14.46 -7.47 -18.62
C PRO A 407 15.24 -8.45 -17.74
N VAL A 408 16.45 -8.08 -17.30
CA VAL A 408 17.26 -8.92 -16.43
C VAL A 408 16.67 -9.01 -15.02
N ASP A 409 16.16 -7.89 -14.49
CA ASP A 409 15.42 -7.88 -13.22
C ASP A 409 14.20 -8.80 -13.29
N PHE A 410 13.44 -8.73 -14.39
CA PHE A 410 12.29 -9.61 -14.64
C PHE A 410 12.70 -11.09 -14.69
N ALA A 411 13.78 -11.43 -15.39
CA ALA A 411 14.28 -12.79 -15.51
C ALA A 411 14.64 -13.40 -14.14
N PHE A 412 15.36 -12.66 -13.30
CA PHE A 412 15.71 -13.08 -11.94
C PHE A 412 14.50 -13.14 -11.00
N HIS A 413 13.49 -12.30 -11.22
CA HIS A 413 12.24 -12.35 -10.46
C HIS A 413 11.44 -13.62 -10.75
N ILE A 414 11.41 -14.09 -12.00
CA ILE A 414 10.73 -15.36 -12.34
C ILE A 414 11.49 -16.53 -11.72
N HIS A 415 12.79 -16.65 -12.01
CA HIS A 415 13.62 -17.71 -11.47
C HIS A 415 15.11 -17.40 -11.65
N SER A 416 15.94 -17.76 -10.68
CA SER A 416 17.39 -17.55 -10.73
C SER A 416 18.05 -18.20 -11.95
N ASP A 417 17.64 -19.42 -12.32
CA ASP A 417 18.13 -20.10 -13.54
C ASP A 417 17.77 -19.37 -14.83
N ILE A 418 16.59 -18.74 -14.90
CA ILE A 418 16.18 -17.96 -16.08
C ILE A 418 17.04 -16.70 -16.17
N GLY A 419 17.24 -16.01 -15.05
CA GLY A 419 18.18 -14.88 -14.95
C GLY A 419 19.61 -15.26 -15.37
N ASN A 420 20.13 -16.38 -14.86
CA ASN A 420 21.49 -16.84 -15.16
C ASN A 420 21.70 -17.20 -16.63
N LYS A 421 20.66 -17.75 -17.27
CA LYS A 421 20.70 -18.24 -18.66
C LYS A 421 20.14 -17.25 -19.68
N CYS A 422 19.64 -16.09 -19.24
CA CYS A 422 19.10 -15.05 -20.11
C CYS A 422 20.16 -14.61 -21.14
N THR A 423 19.83 -14.58 -22.43
CA THR A 423 20.71 -14.10 -23.52
C THR A 423 20.11 -12.94 -24.29
N GLY A 424 18.79 -12.90 -24.39
CA GLY A 424 18.06 -11.83 -25.04
C GLY A 424 16.65 -11.72 -24.49
N VAL A 425 15.91 -10.77 -25.02
CA VAL A 425 14.54 -10.48 -24.60
C VAL A 425 13.72 -9.99 -25.77
N ARG A 426 12.45 -10.39 -25.81
CA ARG A 426 11.41 -9.70 -26.59
C ARG A 426 10.47 -8.98 -25.64
N VAL A 427 10.23 -7.71 -25.91
CA VAL A 427 9.21 -6.91 -25.22
C VAL A 427 8.13 -6.56 -26.24
N ASN A 428 6.89 -6.96 -25.96
CA ASN A 428 5.75 -6.82 -26.88
C ASN A 428 6.11 -7.35 -28.29
N GLU A 429 6.64 -8.57 -28.34
CA GLU A 429 7.09 -9.30 -29.55
C GLU A 429 8.30 -8.70 -30.28
N LYS A 430 8.85 -7.57 -29.83
CA LYS A 430 10.01 -6.92 -30.45
C LYS A 430 11.29 -7.22 -29.68
N MET A 431 12.36 -7.57 -30.38
CA MET A 431 13.68 -7.72 -29.77
C MET A 431 14.18 -6.37 -29.25
N VAL A 432 14.51 -6.32 -27.96
CA VAL A 432 15.06 -5.11 -27.31
C VAL A 432 16.34 -5.46 -26.55
N SER A 433 17.09 -4.44 -26.16
CA SER A 433 18.30 -4.62 -25.35
C SER A 433 17.95 -4.99 -23.90
N LEU A 434 18.83 -5.74 -23.24
CA LEU A 434 18.63 -6.19 -21.86
C LEU A 434 18.62 -5.06 -20.82
N ASP A 435 19.15 -3.90 -21.15
CA ASP A 435 19.18 -2.68 -20.32
C ASP A 435 17.97 -1.75 -20.55
N THR A 436 17.05 -2.13 -21.45
CA THR A 436 15.84 -1.34 -21.72
C THR A 436 14.98 -1.25 -20.46
N GLU A 437 14.57 -0.05 -20.07
CA GLU A 437 13.62 0.12 -18.96
C GLU A 437 12.23 -0.38 -19.37
N LEU A 438 11.69 -1.31 -18.57
CA LEU A 438 10.36 -1.88 -18.77
C LEU A 438 9.27 -0.86 -18.42
N ARG A 439 8.13 -0.98 -19.08
CA ARG A 439 6.94 -0.14 -18.84
C ARG A 439 5.78 -0.97 -18.36
N ASN A 440 4.86 -0.31 -17.67
CA ASN A 440 3.66 -0.95 -17.17
C ASN A 440 2.78 -1.48 -18.33
N GLY A 441 2.49 -2.77 -18.33
CA GLY A 441 1.72 -3.49 -19.35
C GLY A 441 2.58 -4.17 -20.43
N ASP A 442 3.91 -4.05 -20.36
CA ASP A 442 4.81 -4.72 -21.30
C ASP A 442 4.75 -6.24 -21.12
N ILE A 443 4.63 -6.98 -22.23
CA ILE A 443 4.77 -8.45 -22.26
C ILE A 443 6.24 -8.77 -22.50
N VAL A 444 6.87 -9.47 -21.55
CA VAL A 444 8.31 -9.76 -21.57
C VAL A 444 8.54 -11.25 -21.78
N ASP A 445 9.16 -11.61 -22.90
CA ASP A 445 9.58 -12.96 -23.25
C ASP A 445 11.11 -13.06 -23.14
N ILE A 446 11.61 -13.79 -22.15
CA ILE A 446 13.04 -13.97 -21.91
C ILE A 446 13.56 -15.12 -22.76
N ILE A 447 14.54 -14.83 -23.61
CA ILE A 447 15.24 -15.83 -24.39
C ILE A 447 16.40 -16.35 -23.53
N ILE A 448 16.40 -17.67 -23.30
CA ILE A 448 17.44 -18.36 -22.54
C ILE A 448 18.34 -19.19 -23.46
N ASP A 449 19.63 -19.24 -23.14
CA ASP A 449 20.56 -20.22 -23.68
C ASP A 449 20.94 -21.22 -22.57
N LYS A 450 20.63 -22.50 -22.80
CA LYS A 450 20.92 -23.57 -21.85
C LYS A 450 22.41 -23.76 -21.60
N ASN A 451 23.26 -23.40 -22.56
CA ASN A 451 24.72 -23.54 -22.49
C ASN A 451 25.40 -22.32 -21.85
N ARG A 452 24.66 -21.24 -21.59
CA ARG A 452 25.19 -20.07 -20.90
C ARG A 452 25.59 -20.46 -19.48
N LYS A 453 26.87 -20.23 -19.15
CA LYS A 453 27.42 -20.57 -17.84
C LYS A 453 26.74 -19.78 -16.72
N GLY A 454 26.56 -18.48 -16.91
CA GLY A 454 25.88 -17.61 -15.95
C GLY A 454 25.76 -16.14 -16.39
N PRO A 455 25.32 -15.25 -15.48
CA PRO A 455 25.11 -13.84 -15.78
C PRO A 455 26.42 -13.10 -16.02
N SER A 456 26.35 -11.97 -16.73
CA SER A 456 27.50 -11.08 -16.92
C SER A 456 27.64 -10.11 -15.74
N ALA A 457 28.87 -9.82 -15.32
CA ALA A 457 29.14 -8.81 -14.30
C ALA A 457 28.72 -7.40 -14.75
N ASP A 458 28.72 -7.13 -16.06
CA ASP A 458 28.31 -5.83 -16.60
C ASP A 458 26.83 -5.51 -16.34
N TRP A 459 26.00 -6.52 -16.09
CA TRP A 459 24.59 -6.32 -15.80
C TRP A 459 24.37 -5.52 -14.52
N LEU A 460 25.32 -5.54 -13.58
CA LEU A 460 25.29 -4.71 -12.36
C LEU A 460 25.17 -3.21 -12.64
N LYS A 461 25.55 -2.75 -13.84
CA LYS A 461 25.45 -1.33 -14.24
C LYS A 461 24.02 -0.87 -14.46
N PHE A 462 23.11 -1.77 -14.86
CA PHE A 462 21.75 -1.39 -15.27
C PHE A 462 20.63 -2.05 -14.47
N VAL A 463 20.85 -3.24 -13.88
CA VAL A 463 19.84 -3.91 -13.03
C VAL A 463 19.45 -3.04 -11.84
N LYS A 464 18.16 -3.06 -11.49
CA LYS A 464 17.62 -2.21 -10.42
C LYS A 464 17.37 -2.97 -9.13
N THR A 465 16.91 -4.22 -9.24
CA THR A 465 16.45 -5.02 -8.09
C THR A 465 17.61 -5.57 -7.28
N HIS A 466 17.46 -5.58 -5.95
CA HIS A 466 18.43 -6.17 -5.03
C HIS A 466 18.65 -7.66 -5.32
N THR A 467 17.56 -8.41 -5.53
CA THR A 467 17.60 -9.85 -5.83
C THR A 467 18.46 -10.14 -7.06
N ALA A 468 18.30 -9.39 -8.15
CA ALA A 468 19.13 -9.58 -9.35
C ALA A 468 20.60 -9.22 -9.06
N LYS A 469 20.87 -8.10 -8.38
CA LYS A 469 22.24 -7.70 -8.00
C LYS A 469 22.93 -8.76 -7.15
N GLU A 470 22.27 -9.26 -6.11
CA GLU A 470 22.82 -10.28 -5.22
C GLU A 470 23.13 -11.58 -5.98
N HIS A 471 22.21 -12.06 -6.82
CA HIS A 471 22.46 -13.25 -7.62
C HIS A 471 23.65 -13.06 -8.56
N ILE A 472 23.75 -11.91 -9.24
CA ILE A 472 24.86 -11.60 -10.13
C ILE A 472 26.16 -11.49 -9.35
N ILE A 473 26.19 -10.78 -8.21
CA ILE A 473 27.38 -10.64 -7.35
C ILE A 473 27.83 -12.01 -6.84
N ASN A 474 26.91 -12.83 -6.31
CA ASN A 474 27.24 -14.14 -5.77
C ASN A 474 27.77 -15.09 -6.84
N TYR A 475 27.27 -14.99 -8.07
CA TYR A 475 27.77 -15.78 -9.20
C TYR A 475 29.12 -15.28 -9.74
N THR A 476 29.30 -13.96 -9.80
CA THR A 476 30.49 -13.31 -10.39
C THR A 476 31.62 -13.10 -9.39
N ARG A 477 31.36 -13.25 -8.08
CA ARG A 477 32.39 -13.25 -7.04
C ARG A 477 33.44 -14.31 -7.40
N PRO A 478 34.73 -13.95 -7.44
CA PRO A 478 35.78 -14.92 -7.70
C PRO A 478 35.70 -15.99 -6.61
N LYS A 479 35.52 -17.26 -7.00
CA LYS A 479 35.68 -18.40 -6.07
C LYS A 479 37.01 -18.18 -5.36
N SER A 480 36.97 -18.04 -4.03
CA SER A 480 38.10 -17.58 -3.25
C SER A 480 39.39 -18.30 -3.65
N THR A 481 40.48 -17.53 -3.70
CA THR A 481 41.83 -17.92 -4.08
C THR A 481 42.37 -19.13 -3.29
N ILE A 482 41.68 -19.55 -2.23
CA ILE A 482 41.97 -20.75 -1.43
C ILE A 482 41.96 -22.02 -2.31
N ALA A 483 41.02 -22.15 -3.25
CA ALA A 483 40.96 -23.31 -4.15
C ALA A 483 42.13 -23.34 -5.17
N LYS A 484 42.68 -22.18 -5.54
CA LYS A 484 43.90 -22.09 -6.35
C LYS A 484 45.16 -22.32 -5.52
N PHE A 485 45.18 -21.91 -4.25
CA PHE A 485 46.31 -22.09 -3.35
C PHE A 485 46.54 -23.57 -3.00
N PHE A 486 45.47 -24.36 -2.82
CA PHE A 486 45.58 -25.81 -2.58
C PHE A 486 45.95 -26.63 -3.83
N ASN A 487 45.80 -26.08 -5.04
CA ASN A 487 46.19 -26.75 -6.29
C ASN A 487 47.64 -26.43 -6.73
N ILE A 488 48.37 -25.60 -5.99
CA ILE A 488 49.77 -25.20 -6.29
C ILE A 488 50.78 -25.86 -5.32
N LEU A 489 50.32 -26.56 -4.27
CA LEU A 489 51.19 -27.33 -3.40
C LEU A 489 51.50 -28.71 -4.04
N PRO A 490 52.78 -29.09 -4.20
CA PRO A 490 53.13 -30.41 -4.71
C PRO A 490 52.55 -31.49 -3.80
N ARG A 491 51.86 -32.48 -4.38
CA ARG A 491 51.43 -33.69 -3.66
C ARG A 491 52.67 -34.38 -3.12
N LYS A 492 52.86 -34.34 -1.79
CA LYS A 492 53.85 -35.18 -1.11
C LYS A 492 53.42 -36.64 -1.28
N GLY A 493 54.21 -37.38 -2.05
CA GLY A 493 54.24 -38.85 -2.00
C GLY A 493 53.92 -39.54 -3.30
N GLU A 494 54.85 -39.53 -4.25
CA GLU A 494 55.23 -40.74 -4.97
C GLU A 494 56.75 -40.90 -4.82
N LYS A 495 57.16 -42.10 -4.42
CA LYS A 495 58.52 -42.49 -4.06
C LYS A 495 59.42 -42.61 -5.28
#